data_AF-A0A6N8YV68-F1
#
_entry.id   AF-A0A6N8YV68-F1
#
_cell.length_a   1.000
_cell.length_b   1.000
_cell.length_c   1.000
_cell.angle_alpha   90.00
_cell.angle_beta   90.00
_cell.angle_gamma   90.00
#
_symmetry.space_group_name_H-M   'P 1'
#
loop_
_entity.id
_entity.type
_entity.pdbx_description
1 polymer ?
#
loop_
_entity_poly.entity_id
_entity_poly.type
_entity_poly.pdbx_seq_one_letter_code
_entity_poly.pdbx_strand_id
1 'polypeptide(L)' 'MTTESTDNLLIYTHPDCSFSSAAKMEYRRGRIPYTEIDLAKQPDQIPALLELTNGERITPVIVQDGVVTIGYKGGY' A
#
# COMPACT_ATOMS: atom_id res chain seq x y z
N MET A 1 -19.06 -11.98 -21.55
CA MET A 1 -18.13 -10.84 -21.44
C MET A 1 -18.34 -10.26 -20.05
N THR A 2 -17.35 -10.37 -19.16
CA THR A 2 -17.36 -9.67 -17.86
C THR A 2 -15.92 -9.28 -17.60
N THR A 3 -15.54 -8.18 -18.23
CA THR A 3 -14.37 -7.38 -17.88
C THR A 3 -14.64 -6.62 -16.58
N GLU A 4 -13.57 -6.22 -15.88
CA GLU A 4 -13.52 -5.37 -14.68
C GLU A 4 -13.34 -6.10 -13.34
N SER A 5 -12.18 -6.73 -13.16
CA SER A 5 -11.50 -6.65 -11.86
C SER A 5 -10.31 -5.74 -12.09
N THR A 6 -10.52 -4.44 -11.89
CA THR A 6 -9.43 -3.47 -11.72
C THR A 6 -8.51 -4.06 -10.67
N ASP A 7 -7.25 -4.35 -11.03
CA ASP A 7 -6.23 -4.91 -10.13
C ASP A 7 -6.33 -4.19 -8.79
N ASN A 8 -6.83 -4.89 -7.76
CA ASN A 8 -7.29 -4.26 -6.53
C ASN A 8 -6.08 -3.96 -5.62
N LEU A 9 -5.03 -3.40 -6.21
CA LEU A 9 -3.76 -3.10 -5.58
C LEU A 9 -3.88 -1.78 -4.82
N LEU A 10 -4.00 -1.90 -3.52
CA LEU A 10 -4.00 -0.79 -2.57
C LEU A 10 -2.61 -0.70 -1.93
N ILE A 11 -2.08 0.50 -1.84
CA ILE A 11 -0.82 0.76 -1.12
C ILE A 11 -1.03 1.86 -0.08
N TYR A 12 -0.82 1.51 1.18
CA TYR A 12 -0.75 2.46 2.28
C TYR A 12 0.64 3.05 2.33
N THR A 13 0.75 4.37 2.24
CA THR A 13 2.00 5.11 2.21
C THR A 13 2.03 6.18 3.30
N HIS A 14 3.25 6.58 3.67
CA HIS A 14 3.48 7.73 4.54
C HIS A 14 4.61 8.59 3.96
N PRO A 15 4.50 9.93 3.96
CA PRO A 15 5.54 10.83 3.44
C PRO A 15 6.88 10.67 4.16
N ASP A 16 6.87 10.38 5.47
CA ASP A 16 8.09 10.12 6.26
C ASP A 16 8.73 8.75 6.02
N CYS A 17 8.21 7.93 5.09
CA CYS A 17 8.73 6.58 4.84
C CYS A 17 9.43 6.46 3.48
N SER A 18 10.76 6.25 3.52
CA SER A 18 11.60 6.02 2.34
C SER A 18 11.18 4.80 1.52
N PHE A 19 10.74 3.72 2.18
CA PHE A 19 10.27 2.50 1.51
C PHE A 19 8.96 2.74 0.74
N SER A 20 8.08 3.60 1.25
CA SER A 20 6.85 3.99 0.55
C SER A 20 7.20 4.70 -0.77
N SER A 21 8.17 5.60 -0.74
CA SER A 21 8.67 6.28 -1.94
C SER A 21 9.28 5.29 -2.96
N ALA A 22 10.06 4.31 -2.48
CA ALA A 22 10.64 3.27 -3.34
C ALA A 22 9.57 2.40 -4.01
N ALA A 23 8.56 1.95 -3.24
CA ALA A 23 7.44 1.16 -3.76
C ALA A 23 6.67 1.91 -4.86
N LYS A 24 6.32 3.17 -4.61
CA LYS A 24 5.64 4.03 -5.59
C LYS A 24 6.44 4.20 -6.87
N MET A 25 7.75 4.42 -6.76
CA MET A 25 8.62 4.54 -7.93
C MET A 25 8.62 3.28 -8.78
N GLU A 26 8.70 2.10 -8.15
CA GLU A 26 8.70 0.83 -8.88
C GLU A 26 7.37 0.62 -9.60
N TYR A 27 6.24 0.79 -8.90
CA TYR A 27 4.92 0.64 -9.51
C TYR A 27 4.72 1.64 -10.65
N ARG A 28 5.20 2.88 -10.48
CA ARG A 28 5.18 3.90 -11.54
C ARG A 28 6.05 3.50 -12.74
N ARG A 29 7.23 2.93 -12.51
CA ARG A 29 8.13 2.42 -13.58
C ARG A 29 7.52 1.24 -14.32
N GLY A 30 6.91 0.33 -13.58
CA GLY A 30 6.19 -0.84 -14.12
C GLY A 30 4.85 -0.49 -14.76
N ARG A 31 4.37 0.75 -14.65
CA ARG A 31 3.02 1.19 -15.06
C ARG A 31 1.93 0.30 -14.45
N ILE A 32 2.16 -0.16 -13.23
CA ILE A 32 1.21 -0.96 -12.47
C ILE A 32 0.15 0.03 -11.94
N PRO A 33 -1.14 -0.16 -12.27
CA PRO A 33 -2.20 0.65 -11.68
C PRO A 33 -2.35 0.31 -10.19
N TYR A 34 -2.47 1.33 -9.35
CA TYR A 34 -2.67 1.14 -7.91
C TYR A 34 -3.44 2.30 -7.28
N THR A 35 -4.09 2.02 -6.17
CA THR A 35 -4.74 3.02 -5.32
C THR A 35 -3.81 3.36 -4.17
N GLU A 36 -3.36 4.62 -4.11
CA GLU A 36 -2.55 5.11 -3.01
C GLU A 36 -3.43 5.63 -1.86
N ILE A 37 -3.16 5.13 -0.65
CA ILE A 37 -3.69 5.66 0.60
C ILE A 37 -2.57 6.35 1.37
N ASP A 38 -2.47 7.66 1.22
CA ASP A 38 -1.55 8.51 1.99
C ASP A 38 -2.10 8.75 3.40
N LEU A 39 -1.52 8.09 4.40
CA LEU A 39 -1.96 8.15 5.80
C LEU A 39 -1.76 9.53 6.45
N ALA A 40 -0.87 10.36 5.91
CA ALA A 40 -0.71 11.73 6.40
C ALA A 40 -1.87 12.63 5.94
N LYS A 41 -2.49 12.32 4.79
CA LYS A 41 -3.67 13.01 4.28
C LYS A 41 -4.99 12.35 4.69
N GLN A 42 -4.97 11.04 4.90
CA GLN A 42 -6.13 10.20 5.22
C GLN A 42 -5.91 9.49 6.56
N PRO A 43 -5.87 10.23 7.68
CA PRO A 43 -5.67 9.63 9.01
C PRO A 43 -6.80 8.66 9.38
N ASP A 44 -7.98 8.81 8.79
CA ASP A 44 -9.13 7.90 8.96
C ASP A 44 -8.84 6.46 8.49
N GLN A 45 -7.80 6.27 7.68
CA GLN A 45 -7.36 4.96 7.18
C GLN A 45 -6.31 4.29 8.08
N ILE A 46 -5.83 4.98 9.13
CA ILE A 46 -4.88 4.41 10.11
C ILE A 46 -5.46 3.16 10.80
N PRO A 47 -6.73 3.13 11.24
CA PRO A 47 -7.32 1.91 11.81
C PRO A 47 -7.25 0.72 10.85
N ALA A 48 -7.54 0.92 9.56
CA ALA A 48 -7.45 -0.13 8.54
C ALA A 48 -6.01 -0.63 8.39
N LEU A 49 -4.99 0.26 8.42
CA LEU A 49 -3.59 -0.17 8.44
C LEU A 49 -3.30 -1.05 9.66
N LEU A 50 -3.71 -0.62 10.85
CA LEU A 50 -3.45 -1.35 12.11
C LEU A 50 -4.09 -2.74 12.08
N GLU A 51 -5.29 -2.88 11.50
CA GLU A 51 -5.93 -4.20 11.32
C GLU A 51 -5.11 -5.13 10.41
N LEU A 52 -4.46 -4.58 9.39
CA LEU A 52 -3.61 -5.34 8.45
C LEU A 52 -2.26 -5.73 9.04
N THR A 53 -1.73 -4.94 9.97
CA THR A 53 -0.38 -5.09 10.55
C THR A 53 -0.39 -5.58 11.99
N ASN A 54 -1.52 -6.06 12.51
CA ASN A 54 -1.66 -6.47 13.92
C ASN A 54 -1.33 -5.36 14.95
N GLY A 55 -1.67 -4.11 14.62
CA GLY A 55 -1.51 -2.95 15.50
C GLY A 55 -0.23 -2.15 15.27
N GLU A 56 0.56 -2.47 14.24
CA GLU A 56 1.81 -1.79 13.96
C GLU A 56 1.66 -0.69 12.89
N ARG A 57 2.24 0.50 13.12
CA ARG A 57 2.21 1.59 12.13
C ARG A 57 3.35 1.45 11.12
N ILE A 58 3.39 0.32 10.42
CA ILE A 58 4.42 0.00 9.43
C ILE A 58 3.93 0.45 8.05
N THR A 59 4.80 1.09 7.27
CA THR A 59 4.53 1.43 5.88
C THR A 59 5.77 1.15 5.02
N PRO A 60 5.59 0.84 3.72
CA PRO A 60 4.31 0.69 3.03
C PRO A 60 3.63 -0.64 3.34
N VAL A 61 2.30 -0.68 3.25
CA VAL A 61 1.53 -1.94 3.26
C VAL A 61 0.81 -2.05 1.94
N ILE A 62 0.97 -3.17 1.26
CA ILE A 62 0.39 -3.42 -0.06
C ILE A 62 -0.66 -4.51 0.11
N VAL A 63 -1.86 -4.27 -0.41
CA VAL A 63 -2.95 -5.24 -0.44
C VAL A 63 -3.28 -5.49 -1.90
N GLN A 64 -3.15 -6.74 -2.35
CA GLN A 64 -3.48 -7.15 -3.72
C GLN A 64 -4.32 -8.42 -3.66
N ASP A 65 -5.54 -8.37 -4.20
CA ASP A 65 -6.46 -9.53 -4.24
C ASP A 65 -6.67 -10.22 -2.87
N GLY A 66 -6.66 -9.43 -1.79
CA GLY A 66 -6.78 -9.92 -0.41
C GLY A 66 -5.48 -10.42 0.21
N VAL A 67 -4.38 -10.48 -0.54
CA VAL A 67 -3.04 -10.76 -0.03
C VAL A 67 -2.44 -9.49 0.54
N VAL A 68 -2.12 -9.51 1.83
CA VAL A 68 -1.49 -8.39 2.54
C VAL A 68 0.00 -8.61 2.59
N THR A 69 0.75 -7.65 2.05
CA THR A 69 2.22 -7.59 2.10
C THR A 69 2.63 -6.39 2.94
N ILE A 70 3.28 -6.66 4.07
CA ILE A 70 3.80 -5.62 4.96
C ILE A 70 5.24 -5.33 4.54
N GLY A 71 5.58 -4.04 4.40
CA GLY A 71 6.89 -3.60 3.96
C GLY A 71 7.13 -3.76 2.46
N TYR A 72 8.16 -3.09 1.95
CA TYR A 72 8.58 -3.19 0.55
C TYR A 72 9.93 -3.88 0.46
N LYS A 73 9.99 -5.01 -0.26
CA LYS A 73 11.19 -5.86 -0.43
C LYS A 73 11.78 -6.45 0.86
N GLY A 74 10.98 -6.62 1.92
CA GLY A 74 11.39 -7.34 3.14
C GLY A 74 12.34 -6.58 4.07
N GLY A 75 12.49 -5.26 3.88
CA GLY A 75 13.19 -4.41 4.85
C GLY A 75 12.26 -4.05 6.00
N TYR A 76 12.35 -4.80 7.09
CA TYR A 76 11.83 -4.43 8.41
C TYR A 76 12.98 -3.89 9.26
#